data_AF-A0AAU2GNB5-F1
#
_entry.id   AF-A0AAU2GNB5-F1
#
_cell.length_a   1.000
_cell.length_b   1.000
_cell.length_c   1.000
_cell.angle_alpha   90.00
_cell.angle_beta   90.00
_cell.angle_gamma   90.00
#
_symmetry.space_group_name_H-M   'P 1'
#
loop_
_entity.id
_entity.type
_entity.pdbx_description
1 polymer ?
#
loop_
_entity_poly.entity_id
_entity_poly.type
_entity_poly.pdbx_seq_one_letter_code
_entity_poly.pdbx_strand_id
1 'polypeptide(L)'
;MLSQAEHRSMRDALPAWCAVDRAWSDVSAAFGEPSLVFGGPNPRTSKALAYVTADPEDPLLVLHLWNDHDSDRPEPALLAARVGGTLLPEAFTFTPLGRRVRR
;
A
#
# COMPACT_ATOMS: atom_id res chain seq x y z
N MET A 1 -10.11 -10.12 -5.79
CA MET A 1 -10.66 -9.92 -4.42
C MET A 1 -10.04 -10.94 -3.51
N LEU A 2 -9.68 -10.55 -2.29
CA LEU A 2 -9.08 -11.44 -1.30
C LEU A 2 -10.15 -12.28 -0.59
N SER A 3 -9.80 -13.48 -0.15
CA SER A 3 -10.53 -14.18 0.90
C SER A 3 -10.39 -13.46 2.24
N GLN A 4 -11.29 -13.73 3.20
CA GLN A 4 -11.18 -13.15 4.55
C GLN A 4 -9.87 -13.52 5.25
N ALA A 5 -9.35 -14.74 5.01
CA ALA A 5 -8.10 -15.20 5.60
C ALA A 5 -6.89 -14.42 5.04
N GLU A 6 -6.84 -14.22 3.72
CA GLU A 6 -5.80 -13.43 3.05
C GLU A 6 -5.86 -11.96 3.46
N HIS A 7 -7.07 -11.39 3.53
CA HIS A 7 -7.27 -10.01 3.98
C HIS A 7 -6.79 -9.80 5.42
N ARG A 8 -7.17 -10.68 6.34
CA ARG A 8 -6.71 -10.63 7.73
C ARG A 8 -5.19 -10.76 7.81
N SER A 9 -4.62 -11.75 7.12
CA SER A 9 -3.17 -11.95 7.07
C SER A 9 -2.43 -10.73 6.52
N MET A 10 -2.96 -10.11 5.46
CA MET A 10 -2.39 -8.89 4.91
C MET A 10 -2.46 -7.75 5.92
N ARG A 11 -3.64 -7.51 6.52
CA ARG A 11 -3.86 -6.45 7.51
C ARG A 11 -2.89 -6.56 8.69
N ASP A 12 -2.71 -7.76 9.23
CA ASP A 12 -1.84 -8.02 10.38
C ASP A 12 -0.36 -7.84 10.01
N ALA A 13 0.00 -8.06 8.74
CA ALA A 13 1.37 -7.86 8.24
C ALA A 13 1.71 -6.39 7.99
N LEU A 14 0.73 -5.51 7.75
CA LEU A 14 0.96 -4.11 7.35
C LEU A 14 1.94 -3.34 8.26
N PRO A 15 1.88 -3.43 9.61
CA PRO A 15 2.82 -2.71 10.47
C PRO A 15 4.28 -3.13 10.27
N ALA A 16 4.53 -4.44 10.19
CA ALA A 16 5.87 -4.98 9.90
C ALA A 16 6.30 -4.64 8.47
N TRP A 17 5.34 -4.55 7.55
CA TRP A 17 5.64 -4.10 6.21
C TRP A 17 6.05 -2.63 6.18
N CYS A 18 5.37 -1.77 6.92
CA CYS A 18 5.73 -0.36 6.99
C CYS A 18 6.98 -0.08 7.85
N ALA A 19 7.62 -1.07 8.47
CA ALA A 19 8.85 -0.87 9.24
C ALA A 19 10.09 -0.59 8.35
N VAL A 20 10.04 -0.99 7.08
CA VAL A 20 11.15 -0.85 6.13
C VAL A 20 10.67 -0.36 4.77
N ASP A 21 11.53 0.34 4.04
CA ASP A 21 11.23 0.80 2.68
C ASP A 21 11.25 -0.41 1.73
N ARG A 22 10.16 -0.59 0.96
CA ARG A 22 10.02 -1.65 -0.06
C ARG A 22 9.50 -1.09 -1.37
N ALA A 23 9.76 -1.81 -2.45
CA ALA A 23 9.35 -1.43 -3.79
C ALA A 23 8.03 -2.08 -4.22
N TRP A 24 7.49 -1.67 -5.36
CA TRP A 24 6.23 -2.23 -5.88
C TRP A 24 6.34 -3.73 -6.18
N SER A 25 7.45 -4.19 -6.75
CA SER A 25 7.70 -5.62 -6.98
C SER A 25 7.60 -6.44 -5.70
N ASP A 26 8.19 -5.98 -4.58
CA ASP A 26 8.09 -6.64 -3.27
C ASP A 26 6.64 -6.78 -2.82
N VAL A 27 5.86 -5.69 -2.91
CA VAL A 27 4.45 -5.64 -2.52
C VAL A 27 3.62 -6.62 -3.36
N SER A 28 3.85 -6.64 -4.67
CA SER A 28 3.12 -7.50 -5.60
C SER A 28 3.48 -8.97 -5.41
N ALA A 29 4.73 -9.28 -5.10
CA ALA A 29 5.19 -10.64 -4.81
C ALA A 29 4.59 -11.18 -3.52
N ALA A 30 4.37 -10.33 -2.51
CA ALA A 30 3.86 -10.76 -1.21
C ALA A 30 2.34 -10.81 -1.10
N PHE A 31 1.64 -9.82 -1.65
CA PHE A 31 0.19 -9.69 -1.51
C PHE A 31 -0.58 -10.02 -2.80
N GLY A 32 0.12 -10.36 -3.87
CA GLY A 32 -0.47 -10.66 -5.16
C GLY A 32 -1.09 -9.44 -5.84
N GLU A 33 -1.94 -9.73 -6.83
CA GLU A 33 -2.61 -8.71 -7.63
C GLU A 33 -3.62 -7.92 -6.77
N PRO A 34 -3.57 -6.58 -6.80
CA PRO A 34 -4.54 -5.75 -6.09
C PRO A 34 -5.93 -5.87 -6.71
N SER A 35 -6.97 -5.74 -5.89
CA SER A 35 -8.35 -5.68 -6.39
C SER A 35 -8.60 -4.43 -7.26
N LEU A 36 -7.94 -3.31 -6.93
CA LEU A 36 -8.05 -2.04 -7.65
C LEU A 36 -6.70 -1.33 -7.66
N VAL A 37 -6.38 -0.68 -8.77
CA VAL A 37 -5.21 0.20 -8.90
C VAL A 37 -5.69 1.62 -9.19
N PHE A 38 -5.37 2.55 -8.31
CA PHE A 38 -5.57 3.98 -8.55
C PHE A 38 -4.26 4.58 -9.07
N GLY A 39 -4.25 5.01 -10.33
CA GLY A 39 -3.08 5.57 -11.00
C GLY A 39 -2.92 5.03 -12.42
N GLY A 40 -2.00 5.62 -13.19
CA GLY A 40 -1.72 5.19 -14.56
C GLY A 40 -0.83 3.94 -14.66
N PRO A 41 -0.69 3.36 -15.86
CA PRO A 41 0.15 2.18 -16.10
C PRO A 41 1.65 2.48 -16.00
N ASN A 42 2.05 3.75 -15.97
CA ASN A 42 3.44 4.13 -15.86
C ASN A 42 4.01 3.61 -14.52
N PRO A 43 5.11 2.83 -14.55
CA PRO A 43 5.73 2.33 -13.33
C PRO A 43 6.42 3.42 -12.51
N ARG A 44 6.69 4.59 -13.08
CA ARG A 44 7.37 5.69 -12.40
C ARG A 44 6.43 6.68 -11.72
N THR A 45 5.11 6.49 -11.80
CA THR A 45 4.14 7.42 -11.20
C THR A 45 3.57 6.88 -9.91
N SER A 46 3.13 7.78 -9.03
CA SER A 46 2.38 7.43 -7.82
C SER A 46 1.20 6.51 -8.14
N LYS A 47 0.94 5.58 -7.24
CA LYS A 47 -0.23 4.71 -7.32
C LYS A 47 -0.68 4.28 -5.94
N ALA A 48 -1.97 3.97 -5.82
CA ALA A 48 -2.51 3.32 -4.65
C ALA A 48 -3.05 1.94 -5.04
N LEU A 49 -2.56 0.89 -4.37
CA LEU A 49 -3.01 -0.49 -4.57
C LEU A 49 -4.04 -0.81 -3.49
N ALA A 50 -5.24 -1.17 -3.91
CA ALA A 50 -6.37 -1.40 -3.03
C ALA A 50 -6.74 -2.89 -3.02
N TYR A 51 -6.91 -3.43 -1.82
CA TYR A 51 -7.26 -4.82 -1.57
C TYR A 51 -8.56 -4.84 -0.76
N VAL A 52 -9.53 -5.58 -1.28
CA VAL A 52 -10.89 -5.75 -0.72
C VAL A 52 -11.27 -7.22 -0.73
N THR A 53 -12.17 -7.59 0.16
CA THR A 53 -12.89 -8.86 0.11
C THR A 53 -14.23 -8.68 -0.62
N ALA A 54 -15.02 -9.75 -0.69
CA ALA A 54 -16.40 -9.68 -1.18
C ALA A 54 -17.38 -9.08 -0.15
N ASP A 55 -16.98 -8.98 1.12
CA ASP A 55 -17.79 -8.40 2.19
C ASP A 55 -17.55 -6.88 2.25
N PRO A 56 -18.56 -6.03 2.01
CA PRO A 56 -18.40 -4.58 2.04
C PRO A 56 -18.10 -4.03 3.45
N GLU A 57 -18.34 -4.80 4.51
CA GLU A 57 -18.04 -4.41 5.89
C GLU A 57 -16.54 -4.60 6.21
N ASP A 58 -15.81 -5.41 5.44
CA ASP A 58 -14.37 -5.54 5.61
C ASP A 58 -13.65 -4.25 5.19
N PRO A 59 -12.71 -3.75 6.00
CA PRO A 59 -12.06 -2.50 5.69
C PRO A 59 -11.17 -2.60 4.46
N LEU A 60 -11.27 -1.61 3.59
CA LEU A 60 -10.37 -1.43 2.46
C LEU A 60 -8.92 -1.27 2.95
N LEU A 61 -8.01 -2.14 2.48
CA LEU A 61 -6.57 -2.00 2.71
C LEU A 61 -5.96 -1.29 1.49
N VAL A 62 -5.21 -0.21 1.74
CA VAL A 62 -4.57 0.56 0.66
C VAL A 62 -3.09 0.70 0.91
N LEU A 63 -2.27 0.36 -0.09
CA LEU A 63 -0.85 0.62 -0.12
C LEU A 63 -0.58 1.81 -1.02
N HIS A 64 -0.01 2.87 -0.47
CA HIS A 64 0.33 4.10 -1.17
C HIS A 64 1.79 4.04 -1.61
N LEU A 65 2.02 4.10 -2.92
CA LEU A 65 3.34 4.05 -3.51
C LEU A 65 3.63 5.33 -4.29
N TRP A 66 4.88 5.75 -4.26
CA TRP A 66 5.34 6.92 -4.99
C TRP A 66 6.79 6.76 -5.41
N ASN A 67 7.12 7.36 -6.54
CA ASN A 67 8.47 7.74 -6.90
C ASN A 67 8.54 9.25 -6.94
N ASP A 68 9.47 9.81 -6.19
CA ASP A 68 9.84 11.20 -6.38
C ASP A 68 10.26 11.40 -7.84
N HIS A 69 9.89 12.54 -8.42
CA HIS A 69 10.10 12.82 -9.83
C HIS A 69 11.59 12.79 -10.21
N ASP A 70 12.45 13.12 -9.25
CA ASP A 70 13.91 13.15 -9.40
C ASP A 70 14.59 11.86 -8.88
N SER A 71 13.82 10.83 -8.53
CA SER A 71 14.40 9.57 -8.04
C SER A 71 14.83 8.66 -9.18
N ASP A 72 16.04 8.11 -9.08
CA ASP A 72 16.54 7.05 -9.98
C ASP A 72 15.87 5.67 -9.77
N ARG A 73 14.79 5.60 -8.98
CA ARG A 73 14.13 4.32 -8.68
C ARG A 73 13.43 3.77 -9.93
N PRO A 74 13.64 2.49 -10.25
CA PRO A 74 13.01 1.87 -11.42
C PRO A 74 11.49 1.70 -11.26
N GLU A 75 11.00 1.66 -10.02
CA GLU A 75 9.58 1.44 -9.67
C GLU A 75 9.23 2.18 -8.37
N PRO A 76 7.92 2.42 -8.08
CA PRO A 76 7.47 3.24 -6.97
C PRO A 76 7.69 2.53 -5.63
N ALA A 77 8.14 3.28 -4.64
CA ALA A 77 8.37 2.77 -3.29
C ALA A 77 7.11 2.90 -2.43
N LEU A 78 6.88 1.93 -1.55
CA LEU A 78 5.83 1.98 -0.55
C LEU A 78 6.11 3.11 0.45
N LEU A 79 5.15 4.04 0.56
CA LEU A 79 5.21 5.15 1.51
C LEU A 79 4.35 4.90 2.75
N ALA A 80 3.17 4.33 2.56
CA ALA A 80 2.25 4.10 3.65
C ALA A 80 1.27 2.97 3.35
N ALA A 81 0.85 2.28 4.39
CA ALA A 81 -0.35 1.47 4.38
C ALA A 81 -1.49 2.23 5.06
N ARG A 82 -2.70 2.08 4.55
CA ARG A 82 -3.93 2.63 5.11
C ARG A 82 -4.95 1.54 5.33
N VAL A 83 -5.55 1.52 6.53
CA VAL A 83 -6.68 0.64 6.85
C VAL A 83 -7.95 1.48 6.91
N GLY A 84 -8.91 1.18 6.03
CA GLY A 84 -10.23 1.82 5.99
C GLY A 84 -11.02 1.65 7.30
N GLY A 85 -12.05 2.48 7.49
CA GLY A 85 -12.87 2.46 8.71
C GLY A 85 -12.23 3.16 9.93
N THR A 86 -11.02 3.69 9.80
CA THR A 86 -10.31 4.45 10.85
C THR A 86 -10.27 5.94 10.52
N LEU A 87 -10.21 6.82 11.53
CA LEU A 87 -10.07 8.26 11.34
C LEU A 87 -8.69 8.60 10.72
N LEU A 88 -8.67 9.57 9.78
CA LEU A 88 -7.44 10.12 9.21
C LEU A 88 -6.93 11.18 10.20
N PRO A 89 -5.90 10.87 11.01
CA PRO A 89 -4.58 10.41 10.53
C PRO A 89 -4.13 9.04 11.03
N GLU A 90 -4.87 8.44 11.98
CA GLU A 90 -4.55 7.15 12.62
C GLU A 90 -4.65 5.96 11.65
N ALA A 91 -5.40 6.15 10.56
CA ALA A 91 -5.55 5.16 9.51
C ALA A 91 -4.22 4.79 8.81
N PHE A 92 -3.17 5.61 8.91
CA PHE A 92 -1.93 5.42 8.18
C PHE A 92 -0.79 4.86 9.03
N THR A 93 -0.13 3.84 8.50
CA THR A 93 1.22 3.43 8.94
C THR A 93 2.22 3.82 7.86
N PHE A 94 3.16 4.71 8.18
CA PHE A 94 4.16 5.22 7.22
C PHE A 94 5.46 4.43 7.30
N THR A 95 6.08 4.19 6.14
CA THR A 95 7.46 3.73 6.02
C THR A 95 8.46 4.82 6.41
N PRO A 96 9.74 4.48 6.67
CA PRO A 96 10.79 5.48 6.84
C PRO A 96 10.81 6.51 5.69
N LEU A 97 10.68 6.08 4.43
CA LEU A 97 10.57 6.96 3.27
C LEU A 97 9.29 7.80 3.32
N GLY A 98 8.15 7.18 3.59
CA GLY A 98 6.88 7.88 3.73
C GLY A 98 6.91 8.99 4.77
N ARG A 99 7.57 8.77 5.90
CA ARG A 99 7.78 9.80 6.94
C ARG A 99 8.67 10.95 6.47
N ARG A 100 9.72 10.67 5.68
CA ARG A 100 10.63 11.70 5.15
C ARG A 100 9.95 12.61 4.13
N VAL A 101 9.03 12.08 3.33
CA VAL A 101 8.37 12.83 2.24
C VAL A 101 7.01 13.41 2.63
N ARG A 102 6.43 12.98 3.76
CA ARG A 102 5.23 13.58 4.33
C ARG A 102 5.57 14.99 4.81
N ARG A 103 4.95 15.99 4.18
CA ARG A 103 5.00 17.40 4.59
C ARG A 103 3.81 17.74 5.48
#